data_AF-A0A239P725-F1
#
_entry.id   AF-A0A239P725-F1
#
_cell.length_a   1.000
_cell.length_b   1.000
_cell.length_c   1.000
_cell.angle_alpha   90.00
_cell.angle_beta   90.00
_cell.angle_gamma   90.00
#
_symmetry.space_group_name_H-M   'P 1'
#
loop_
_entity.id
_entity.type
_entity.pdbx_description
1 polymer ?
#
loop_
_entity_poly.entity_id
_entity_poly.type
_entity_poly.pdbx_seq_one_letter_code
_entity_poly.pdbx_strand_id
1 'polypeptide(L)'
;MELDSGVLSAWLGVVAAVAALPLALIIYRLQKKTKKLVYKVTSSDLRPTEASVPLQVVHGSRPLTEPRLVLVTFINAGSAEIRAGDFEEPVRITFTDKTKIESVAVSQSKPHSLGASTILESDESIQLQPLLLNPEDRFTLELLVDGQGSAVNVSGRVAGVKELLNISPTSEPKSSISFRRPILVIPVAIAGLLATFILIFFAAALAVQMYTPYSYSDSNNGYGEQAAMPTPPFGDGADSKTTQCESDANLLEEVPIADANSRRIGTLRLMKSNRCQTAWATASFQERLVSVTVVKVVRPHDARAVSNTFNLGVEEGSYESLTDHPSGMLDVNKDCAQAEITITLGEKSVEVKTKCRG
;
A
#
# COMPACT_ATOMS: atom_id res chain seq x y z
N MET A 1 36.08 3.28 13.40
CA MET A 1 34.93 3.39 14.32
C MET A 1 33.77 2.72 13.61
N GLU A 2 33.63 1.41 13.81
CA GLU A 2 32.52 0.65 13.23
C GLU A 2 31.27 0.98 14.04
N LEU A 3 30.31 1.67 13.42
CA LEU A 3 28.98 1.78 13.99
C LEU A 3 28.42 0.36 14.05
N ASP A 4 28.24 -0.15 15.26
CA ASP A 4 27.63 -1.46 15.50
C ASP A 4 26.31 -1.54 14.73
N SER A 5 26.24 -2.46 13.77
CA SER A 5 25.07 -2.73 12.94
C SER A 5 23.79 -2.93 13.76
N GLY A 6 23.94 -3.40 15.02
CA GLY A 6 22.84 -3.51 15.98
C GLY A 6 22.19 -2.17 16.29
N VAL A 7 22.98 -1.11 16.48
CA VAL A 7 22.47 0.24 16.79
C VAL A 7 21.69 0.82 15.60
N LEU A 8 22.22 0.68 14.38
CA LEU A 8 21.53 1.12 13.16
C LEU A 8 20.18 0.40 12.97
N SER A 9 20.14 -0.91 13.17
CA SER A 9 18.90 -1.69 13.06
C SER A 9 17.85 -1.28 14.11
N ALA A 10 18.27 -0.99 15.34
CA ALA A 10 17.38 -0.55 16.41
C ALA A 10 16.72 0.80 16.06
N TRP A 11 17.49 1.76 15.54
CA TRP A 11 16.96 3.07 15.15
C TRP A 11 16.03 3.01 13.94
N LEU A 12 16.32 2.16 12.96
CA LEU A 12 15.40 1.90 11.84
C LEU A 12 14.06 1.35 12.34
N GLY A 13 14.08 0.46 13.33
CA GLY A 13 12.87 -0.06 13.97
C GLY A 13 12.05 1.05 14.64
N VAL A 14 12.69 1.97 15.36
CA VAL A 14 12.01 3.10 16.02
C VAL A 14 11.37 4.03 14.99
N VAL A 15 12.09 4.39 13.93
CA VAL A 15 11.55 5.27 12.86
C VAL A 15 10.35 4.62 12.17
N ALA A 16 10.45 3.32 11.85
CA ALA A 16 9.36 2.58 11.25
C ALA A 16 8.11 2.53 12.16
N ALA A 17 8.30 2.27 13.46
CA ALA A 17 7.21 2.25 14.43
C ALA A 17 6.52 3.62 14.57
N VAL A 18 7.30 4.70 14.61
CA VAL A 18 6.77 6.07 14.70
C VAL A 18 6.00 6.45 13.42
N ALA A 19 6.48 6.06 12.24
CA ALA A 19 5.80 6.34 10.97
C ALA A 19 4.52 5.51 10.77
N ALA A 20 4.47 4.30 11.33
CA ALA A 20 3.32 3.42 11.22
C ALA A 20 2.06 3.99 11.91
N LEU A 21 2.21 4.70 13.04
CA LEU A 21 1.08 5.24 13.80
C LEU A 21 0.26 6.32 13.04
N PRO A 22 0.86 7.39 12.49
CA PRO A 22 0.15 8.35 11.64
C PRO A 22 -0.47 7.69 10.41
N LEU A 23 0.26 6.77 9.78
CA LEU A 23 -0.23 6.06 8.60
C LEU A 23 -1.48 5.24 8.95
N ALA A 24 -1.46 4.48 10.04
CA ALA A 24 -2.60 3.73 10.53
C ALA A 24 -3.79 4.65 10.85
N LEU A 25 -3.53 5.81 11.47
CA LEU A 25 -4.57 6.79 11.77
C LEU A 25 -5.18 7.39 10.50
N ILE A 26 -4.36 7.71 9.49
CA ILE A 26 -4.81 8.20 8.19
C ILE A 26 -5.69 7.14 7.52
N ILE A 27 -5.23 5.89 7.47
CA ILE A 27 -5.98 4.76 6.91
C ILE A 27 -7.32 4.59 7.64
N TYR A 28 -7.32 4.56 8.97
CA TYR A 28 -8.53 4.45 9.79
C TYR A 28 -9.53 5.58 9.50
N ARG A 29 -9.06 6.82 9.32
CA ARG A 29 -9.91 7.97 8.99
C ARG A 29 -10.48 7.90 7.59
N LEU A 30 -9.70 7.42 6.61
CA LEU A 30 -10.14 7.21 5.24
C LEU A 30 -11.15 6.05 5.14
N GLN A 31 -11.03 5.04 6.00
CA GLN A 31 -11.94 3.90 6.07
C GLN A 31 -13.24 4.19 6.83
N LYS A 32 -13.37 5.34 7.51
CA LYS A 32 -14.57 5.67 8.28
C LYS A 32 -15.78 5.80 7.35
N LYS A 33 -16.66 4.80 7.40
CA LYS A 33 -17.94 4.77 6.71
C LYS A 33 -18.86 5.87 7.24
N THR A 34 -19.34 6.74 6.36
CA THR A 34 -20.28 7.82 6.71
C THR A 34 -21.47 7.78 5.77
N LYS A 35 -22.69 7.89 6.31
CA LYS A 35 -23.92 8.03 5.51
C LYS A 35 -24.16 9.51 5.24
N LYS A 36 -24.47 9.86 4.00
CA LYS A 36 -24.83 11.24 3.63
C LYS A 36 -25.83 11.21 2.48
N LEU A 37 -27.01 11.76 2.71
CA LEU A 37 -28.00 11.97 1.66
C LEU A 37 -28.08 13.45 1.35
N VAL A 38 -27.83 13.80 0.08
CA VAL A 38 -27.91 15.18 -0.41
C VAL A 38 -28.92 15.25 -1.53
N TYR A 39 -29.47 16.43 -1.78
CA TYR A 39 -30.39 16.66 -2.88
C TYR A 39 -30.07 17.95 -3.64
N LYS A 40 -30.45 17.98 -4.92
CA LYS A 40 -30.33 19.14 -5.79
C LYS A 40 -31.68 19.45 -6.39
N VAL A 41 -32.12 20.70 -6.29
CA VAL A 41 -33.36 21.20 -6.90
C VAL A 41 -33.02 22.10 -8.09
N THR A 42 -33.54 21.76 -9.26
CA THR A 42 -33.48 22.61 -10.46
C THR A 42 -34.91 22.89 -10.91
N SER A 43 -35.24 24.15 -11.18
CA SER A 43 -36.57 24.55 -11.65
C SER A 43 -36.45 25.27 -12.99
N SER A 44 -37.32 24.94 -13.92
CA SER A 44 -37.43 25.61 -15.22
C SER A 44 -38.87 26.06 -15.43
N ASP A 45 -39.05 27.34 -15.73
CA ASP A 45 -40.36 27.88 -16.11
C ASP A 45 -40.72 27.35 -17.50
N LEU A 46 -41.93 26.78 -17.64
CA LEU A 46 -42.44 26.31 -18.92
C LEU A 46 -43.28 27.39 -19.62
N ARG A 47 -43.47 28.55 -19.00
CA ARG A 47 -44.08 29.70 -19.64
C ARG A 47 -43.16 30.24 -20.74
N PRO A 48 -43.68 30.48 -21.94
CA PRO A 48 -42.91 31.12 -22.99
C PRO A 48 -42.65 32.59 -22.62
N THR A 49 -41.38 32.95 -22.43
CA THR A 49 -40.97 34.28 -21.96
C THR A 49 -41.17 35.38 -23.03
N GLU A 50 -41.17 35.02 -24.32
CA GLU A 50 -41.22 35.99 -25.44
C GLU A 50 -41.96 35.44 -26.68
N ALA A 51 -43.09 34.74 -26.49
CA ALA A 51 -43.86 34.28 -27.65
C ALA A 51 -44.74 35.42 -28.21
N SER A 52 -44.56 35.74 -29.49
CA SER A 52 -45.46 36.65 -30.23
C SER A 52 -46.87 36.07 -30.44
N VAL A 53 -47.09 34.81 -30.04
CA VAL A 53 -48.33 34.06 -30.18
C VAL A 53 -48.76 33.59 -28.78
N PRO A 54 -50.05 33.68 -28.42
CA PRO A 54 -50.54 33.15 -27.15
C PRO A 54 -50.32 31.63 -27.12
N LEU A 55 -49.44 31.18 -26.23
CA LEU A 55 -49.15 29.77 -25.98
C LEU A 55 -49.71 29.37 -24.62
N GLN A 56 -50.42 28.25 -24.57
CA GLN A 56 -50.98 27.68 -23.35
C GLN A 56 -50.44 26.26 -23.16
N VAL A 57 -49.94 25.97 -21.96
CA VAL A 57 -49.51 24.63 -21.57
C VAL A 57 -50.70 23.90 -20.97
N VAL A 58 -50.93 22.67 -21.43
CA VAL A 58 -52.04 21.82 -20.98
C VAL A 58 -51.47 20.49 -20.49
N HIS A 59 -51.97 20.01 -19.36
CA HIS A 59 -51.69 18.67 -18.85
C HIS A 59 -52.99 17.86 -18.85
N GLY A 60 -53.05 16.85 -19.72
CA GLY A 60 -54.31 16.15 -20.01
C GLY A 60 -55.34 17.09 -20.64
N SER A 61 -56.45 17.33 -19.94
CA SER A 61 -57.51 18.26 -20.35
C SER A 61 -57.52 19.57 -19.56
N ARG A 62 -56.55 19.77 -18.66
CA ARG A 62 -56.52 20.93 -17.75
C ARG A 62 -55.45 21.94 -18.20
N PRO A 63 -55.83 23.19 -18.50
CA PRO A 63 -54.85 24.23 -18.75
C PRO A 63 -54.11 24.58 -17.44
N LEU A 64 -52.79 24.70 -17.53
CA LEU A 64 -51.94 25.12 -16.42
C LEU A 64 -51.70 26.63 -16.50
N THR A 65 -51.66 27.29 -15.35
CA THR A 65 -51.56 28.76 -15.29
C THR A 65 -50.10 29.21 -15.24
N GLU A 66 -49.32 28.55 -14.38
CA GLU A 66 -47.91 28.81 -14.12
C GLU A 66 -47.13 27.49 -14.04
N PRO A 67 -47.07 26.75 -15.17
CA PRO A 67 -46.44 25.45 -15.25
C PRO A 67 -44.92 25.56 -15.08
N ARG A 68 -44.35 24.72 -14.23
CA ARG A 68 -42.91 24.62 -14.01
C ARG A 68 -42.49 23.16 -13.97
N LEU A 69 -41.33 22.89 -14.54
CA LEU A 69 -40.66 21.61 -14.42
C LEU A 69 -39.64 21.69 -13.28
N VAL A 70 -39.83 20.86 -12.26
CA VAL A 70 -38.96 20.80 -11.09
C VAL A 70 -38.26 19.44 -11.06
N LEU A 71 -36.93 19.47 -11.11
CA LEU A 71 -36.09 18.30 -11.00
C LEU A 71 -35.46 18.24 -9.61
N VAL A 72 -35.78 17.19 -8.85
CA VAL A 72 -35.19 16.92 -7.53
C VAL A 72 -34.31 15.68 -7.63
N THR A 73 -33.00 15.88 -7.66
CA THR A 73 -32.03 14.79 -7.71
C THR A 73 -31.55 14.45 -6.30
N PHE A 74 -31.73 13.20 -5.87
CA PHE A 74 -31.16 12.67 -4.63
C PHE A 74 -29.89 11.88 -4.91
N ILE A 75 -28.91 12.01 -4.01
CA ILE A 75 -27.60 11.34 -4.13
C ILE A 75 -27.15 10.85 -2.76
N ASN A 76 -26.76 9.59 -2.65
CA ASN A 76 -25.96 9.14 -1.50
C ASN A 76 -24.50 9.59 -1.69
N ALA A 77 -24.15 10.73 -1.12
CA ALA A 77 -22.79 11.29 -1.13
C ALA A 77 -21.89 10.73 0.00
N GLY A 78 -22.37 9.71 0.72
CA GLY A 78 -21.65 9.03 1.77
C GLY A 78 -20.71 7.95 1.24
N SER A 79 -19.90 7.39 2.15
CA SER A 79 -19.08 6.19 1.92
C SER A 79 -19.73 4.90 2.45
N ALA A 80 -20.97 5.00 2.92
CA ALA A 80 -21.77 3.91 3.46
C ALA A 80 -23.12 3.84 2.74
N GLU A 81 -23.66 2.64 2.60
CA GLU A 81 -25.02 2.42 2.13
C GLU A 81 -26.06 3.02 3.11
N ILE A 82 -27.18 3.46 2.54
CA ILE A 82 -28.39 3.85 3.27
C ILE A 82 -29.44 2.79 2.93
N ARG A 83 -29.82 1.99 3.91
CA ARG A 83 -30.80 0.91 3.75
C ARG A 83 -32.22 1.47 3.87
N ALA A 84 -33.20 0.78 3.30
CA ALA A 84 -34.60 1.13 3.48
C ALA A 84 -35.02 1.21 4.97
N GLY A 85 -34.46 0.35 5.83
CA GLY A 85 -34.70 0.40 7.28
C GLY A 85 -34.00 1.53 8.03
N ASP A 86 -33.14 2.32 7.38
CA ASP A 86 -32.51 3.50 8.00
C ASP A 86 -33.44 4.73 8.00
N PHE A 87 -34.53 4.72 7.24
CA PHE A 87 -35.47 5.84 7.18
C PHE A 87 -36.39 5.79 8.40
N GLU A 88 -36.04 6.56 9.44
CA GLU A 88 -36.90 6.76 10.62
C GLU A 88 -38.15 7.56 10.24
N GLU A 89 -37.99 8.55 9.36
CA GLU A 89 -39.07 9.29 8.72
C GLU A 89 -38.81 9.31 7.21
N PRO A 90 -39.82 8.97 6.37
CA PRO A 90 -39.70 9.05 4.92
C PRO A 90 -39.28 10.44 4.45
N VAL A 91 -38.54 10.51 3.35
CA VAL A 91 -38.20 11.80 2.75
C VAL A 91 -39.43 12.38 2.10
N ARG A 92 -39.80 13.59 2.50
CA ARG A 92 -40.96 14.34 1.99
C ARG A 92 -40.48 15.56 1.23
N ILE A 93 -41.07 15.80 0.07
CA ILE A 93 -40.90 17.03 -0.70
C ILE A 93 -42.23 17.77 -0.66
N THR A 94 -42.21 18.99 -0.14
CA THR A 94 -43.39 19.84 -0.01
C THR A 94 -43.14 21.15 -0.72
N PHE A 95 -44.12 21.59 -1.50
CA PHE A 95 -44.11 22.91 -2.14
C PHE A 95 -44.90 23.91 -1.30
N THR A 96 -44.44 25.16 -1.27
CA THR A 96 -45.15 26.25 -0.59
C THR A 96 -45.94 27.10 -1.59
N ASP A 97 -46.69 28.08 -1.04
CA ASP A 97 -47.33 29.16 -1.78
C ASP A 97 -48.36 28.68 -2.83
N LYS A 98 -49.16 27.67 -2.46
CA LYS A 98 -50.25 27.13 -3.28
C LYS A 98 -49.77 26.54 -4.62
N THR A 99 -48.57 25.97 -4.62
CA THR A 99 -48.03 25.27 -5.79
C THR A 99 -48.54 23.84 -5.80
N LYS A 100 -49.33 23.49 -6.81
CA LYS A 100 -49.90 22.16 -6.97
C LYS A 100 -48.99 21.25 -7.80
N ILE A 101 -48.83 20.01 -7.37
CA ILE A 101 -48.16 18.94 -8.09
C ILE A 101 -49.17 18.32 -9.06
N GLU A 102 -48.92 18.46 -10.36
CA GLU A 102 -49.77 17.92 -11.41
C GLU A 102 -49.32 16.51 -11.85
N SER A 103 -48.01 16.24 -11.82
CA SER A 103 -47.48 14.89 -12.04
C SER A 103 -46.10 14.71 -11.41
N VAL A 104 -45.76 13.48 -11.06
CA VAL A 104 -44.43 13.08 -10.59
C VAL A 104 -43.99 11.79 -11.30
N ALA A 105 -42.74 11.76 -11.74
CA ALA A 105 -42.12 10.58 -12.30
C ALA A 105 -40.65 10.45 -11.86
N VAL A 106 -40.11 9.24 -11.87
CA VAL A 106 -38.67 9.02 -11.74
C VAL A 106 -38.07 9.04 -13.14
N SER A 107 -37.35 10.11 -13.50
CA SER A 107 -36.86 10.29 -14.87
C SER A 107 -35.47 9.72 -15.10
N GLN A 108 -34.64 9.67 -14.06
CA GLN A 108 -33.27 9.15 -14.15
C GLN A 108 -32.90 8.38 -12.89
N SER A 109 -32.15 7.30 -13.05
CA SER A 109 -31.61 6.50 -11.95
C SER A 109 -30.23 5.95 -12.32
N LYS A 110 -29.31 5.95 -11.34
CA LYS A 110 -28.01 5.29 -11.44
C LYS A 110 -27.79 4.51 -10.13
N PRO A 111 -27.71 3.17 -10.20
CA PRO A 111 -27.98 2.32 -11.37
C PRO A 111 -29.42 2.46 -11.89
N HIS A 112 -29.68 2.03 -13.13
CA HIS A 112 -31.03 2.13 -13.70
C HIS A 112 -32.08 1.32 -12.91
N SER A 113 -31.63 0.25 -12.25
CA SER A 113 -32.44 -0.65 -11.40
C SER A 113 -32.72 -0.08 -10.00
N LEU A 114 -32.39 1.18 -9.72
CA LEU A 114 -32.75 1.83 -8.46
C LEU A 114 -34.27 2.00 -8.44
N GLY A 115 -34.98 1.10 -7.78
CA GLY A 115 -36.46 1.04 -7.73
C GLY A 115 -37.08 2.15 -6.89
N ALA A 116 -36.68 3.40 -7.12
CA ALA A 116 -37.24 4.56 -6.47
C ALA A 116 -38.71 4.73 -6.85
N SER A 117 -39.53 5.03 -5.86
CA SER A 117 -40.97 5.20 -6.01
C SER A 117 -41.45 6.29 -5.06
N THR A 118 -42.51 6.97 -5.47
CA THR A 118 -43.12 8.06 -4.70
C THR A 118 -44.59 7.79 -4.46
N ILE A 119 -45.11 8.37 -3.39
CA ILE A 119 -46.53 8.42 -3.06
C ILE A 119 -46.92 9.90 -3.03
N LEU A 120 -47.99 10.27 -3.74
CA LEU A 120 -48.59 11.60 -3.62
C LEU A 120 -49.41 11.62 -2.32
N GLU A 121 -48.97 12.39 -1.32
CA GLU A 121 -49.69 12.51 -0.04
C GLU A 121 -50.78 13.59 -0.11
N SER A 122 -50.52 14.65 -0.86
CA SER A 122 -51.45 15.75 -1.12
C SER A 122 -51.12 16.42 -2.45
N ASP A 123 -51.95 17.38 -2.85
CA ASP A 123 -51.68 18.22 -4.03
C ASP A 123 -50.36 19.03 -3.90
N GLU A 124 -49.76 19.16 -2.73
CA GLU A 124 -48.55 19.97 -2.50
C GLU A 124 -47.37 19.14 -1.95
N SER A 125 -47.56 17.84 -1.69
CA SER A 125 -46.59 17.00 -0.99
C SER A 125 -46.47 15.61 -1.61
N ILE A 126 -45.23 15.20 -1.85
CA ILE A 126 -44.88 13.82 -2.20
C ILE A 126 -43.98 13.20 -1.14
N GLN A 127 -44.17 11.91 -0.92
CA GLN A 127 -43.34 11.08 -0.07
C GLN A 127 -42.51 10.13 -0.93
N LEU A 128 -41.20 10.12 -0.72
CA LEU A 128 -40.31 9.10 -1.26
C LEU A 128 -40.43 7.83 -0.41
N GLN A 129 -40.67 6.68 -1.05
CA GLN A 129 -40.64 5.40 -0.35
C GLN A 129 -39.19 5.06 0.07
N PRO A 130 -38.97 4.55 1.29
CA PRO A 130 -37.64 4.10 1.71
C PRO A 130 -37.04 3.09 0.74
N LEU A 131 -35.77 3.29 0.37
CA LEU A 131 -35.06 2.44 -0.59
C LEU A 131 -33.60 2.24 -0.19
N LEU A 132 -32.96 1.22 -0.76
CA LEU A 132 -31.51 1.02 -0.62
C LEU A 132 -30.76 1.97 -1.57
N LEU A 133 -29.84 2.77 -1.02
CA LEU A 133 -28.92 3.63 -1.76
C LEU A 133 -27.49 3.26 -1.40
N ASN A 134 -26.75 2.68 -2.33
CA ASN A 134 -25.31 2.49 -2.19
C ASN A 134 -24.57 3.83 -2.35
N PRO A 135 -23.30 3.93 -1.95
CA PRO A 135 -22.47 5.10 -2.26
C PRO A 135 -22.56 5.47 -3.74
N GLU A 136 -22.73 6.76 -4.02
CA GLU A 136 -22.86 7.33 -5.37
C GLU A 136 -24.15 7.00 -6.13
N ASP A 137 -25.02 6.16 -5.57
CA ASP A 137 -26.36 5.94 -6.12
C ASP A 137 -27.13 7.26 -6.15
N ARG A 138 -27.86 7.48 -7.24
CA ARG A 138 -28.65 8.69 -7.45
C ARG A 138 -29.89 8.43 -8.28
N PHE A 139 -30.91 9.23 -8.05
CA PHE A 139 -32.09 9.27 -8.90
C PHE A 139 -32.66 10.69 -8.95
N THR A 140 -33.40 10.99 -10.01
CA THR A 140 -34.04 12.28 -10.23
C THR A 140 -35.55 12.08 -10.28
N LEU A 141 -36.24 12.83 -9.43
CA LEU A 141 -37.67 13.03 -9.54
C LEU A 141 -37.92 14.20 -10.47
N GLU A 142 -38.78 13.97 -11.46
CA GLU A 142 -39.29 14.97 -12.37
C GLU A 142 -40.72 15.28 -11.97
N LEU A 143 -40.96 16.53 -11.56
CA LEU A 143 -42.24 17.01 -11.11
C LEU A 143 -42.73 18.10 -12.05
N LEU A 144 -43.95 17.93 -12.56
CA LEU A 144 -44.70 19.02 -13.17
C LEU A 144 -45.54 19.67 -12.09
N VAL A 145 -45.33 20.96 -11.87
CA VAL A 145 -46.06 21.74 -10.87
C VAL A 145 -46.71 22.96 -11.50
N ASP A 146 -47.81 23.43 -10.91
CA ASP A 146 -48.56 24.62 -11.33
C ASP A 146 -48.70 25.58 -10.14
N GLY A 147 -48.21 26.82 -10.29
CA GLY A 147 -48.31 27.87 -9.27
C GLY A 147 -47.07 28.75 -9.12
N GLN A 148 -47.17 29.80 -8.30
CA GLN A 148 -46.16 30.86 -8.15
C GLN A 148 -45.00 30.54 -7.19
N GLY A 149 -45.12 29.51 -6.33
CA GLY A 149 -44.19 29.27 -5.23
C GLY A 149 -42.84 28.69 -5.66
N SER A 150 -41.73 29.37 -5.41
CA SER A 150 -40.39 28.90 -5.78
C SER A 150 -39.75 27.97 -4.75
N ALA A 151 -40.25 27.93 -3.52
CA ALA A 151 -39.62 27.18 -2.44
C ALA A 151 -40.05 25.71 -2.44
N VAL A 152 -39.04 24.84 -2.59
CA VAL A 152 -39.15 23.40 -2.42
C VAL A 152 -38.54 23.05 -1.07
N ASN A 153 -39.34 22.55 -0.15
CA ASN A 153 -38.86 22.05 1.13
C ASN A 153 -38.67 20.53 1.06
N VAL A 154 -37.49 20.05 1.45
CA VAL A 154 -37.19 18.62 1.51
C VAL A 154 -36.85 18.27 2.95
N SER A 155 -37.66 17.42 3.56
CA SER A 155 -37.53 17.00 4.95
C SER A 155 -37.54 15.47 5.06
N GLY A 156 -37.13 14.95 6.21
CA GLY A 156 -37.06 13.52 6.48
C GLY A 156 -35.94 13.20 7.47
N ARG A 157 -35.92 11.96 7.95
CA ARG A 157 -34.97 11.54 8.97
C ARG A 157 -34.40 10.16 8.65
N VAL A 158 -33.09 10.10 8.49
CA VAL A 158 -32.36 8.89 8.10
C VAL A 158 -31.26 8.61 9.12
N ALA A 159 -31.25 7.41 9.69
CA ALA A 159 -30.30 6.98 10.69
C ALA A 159 -28.85 7.13 10.19
N GLY A 160 -28.05 7.90 10.92
CA GLY A 160 -26.65 8.18 10.59
C GLY A 160 -26.44 9.28 9.54
N VAL A 161 -27.50 9.89 9.01
CA VAL A 161 -27.45 11.12 8.21
C VAL A 161 -27.79 12.29 9.13
N LYS A 162 -26.90 13.29 9.22
CA LYS A 162 -27.11 14.44 10.13
C LYS A 162 -28.22 15.37 9.66
N GLU A 163 -28.27 15.64 8.36
CA GLU A 163 -29.17 16.59 7.73
C GLU A 163 -29.24 16.30 6.22
N LEU A 164 -30.38 16.60 5.60
CA LEU A 164 -30.56 16.56 4.15
C LEU A 164 -30.07 17.88 3.56
N LEU A 165 -28.95 17.85 2.84
CA LEU A 165 -28.32 19.07 2.32
C LEU A 165 -28.77 19.38 0.89
N ASN A 166 -29.23 20.61 0.66
CA ASN A 166 -29.44 21.15 -0.68
C ASN A 166 -28.09 21.59 -1.27
N ILE A 167 -27.68 20.99 -2.39
CA ILE A 167 -26.43 21.32 -3.09
C ILE A 167 -26.65 22.15 -4.37
N SER A 168 -27.84 22.76 -4.54
CA SER A 168 -28.13 23.61 -5.70
C SER A 168 -27.17 24.82 -5.79
N PRO A 169 -26.77 25.23 -7.02
CA PRO A 169 -25.79 26.29 -7.24
C PRO A 169 -26.30 27.72 -6.96
N THR A 170 -27.56 27.90 -6.55
CA THR A 170 -28.23 29.21 -6.53
C THR A 170 -28.02 30.03 -5.26
N SER A 171 -27.40 29.47 -4.24
CA SER A 171 -26.80 30.27 -3.17
C SER A 171 -25.32 29.98 -3.21
N GLU A 172 -24.49 30.99 -3.43
CA GLU A 172 -23.07 30.87 -3.12
C GLU A 172 -22.97 30.15 -1.78
N PRO A 173 -22.43 28.93 -1.74
CA PRO A 173 -22.21 28.28 -0.47
C PRO A 173 -21.19 29.19 0.21
N LYS A 174 -21.62 29.96 1.23
CA LYS A 174 -20.70 30.49 2.23
C LYS A 174 -19.92 29.28 2.68
N SER A 175 -18.71 29.17 2.14
CA SER A 175 -17.95 27.94 2.07
C SER A 175 -17.37 27.68 3.45
N SER A 176 -18.22 27.18 4.35
CA SER A 176 -17.81 26.48 5.56
C SER A 176 -17.13 25.13 5.24
N ILE A 177 -16.97 24.81 3.95
CA ILE A 177 -16.31 23.62 3.43
C ILE A 177 -14.99 24.02 2.75
N SER A 178 -13.99 24.32 3.56
CA SER A 178 -12.60 23.97 3.26
C SER A 178 -11.83 23.43 4.48
N PHE A 179 -12.51 23.20 5.61
CA PHE A 179 -11.88 22.66 6.83
C PHE A 179 -11.63 21.14 6.79
N ARG A 180 -11.59 20.52 5.60
CA ARG A 180 -11.19 19.11 5.44
C ARG A 180 -9.69 18.90 5.20
N ARG A 181 -8.91 19.96 4.97
CA ARG A 181 -7.46 19.86 4.81
C ARG A 181 -6.61 19.89 6.12
N PRO A 182 -7.02 20.44 7.28
CA PRO A 182 -6.14 20.43 8.45
C PRO A 182 -5.98 19.04 9.07
N ILE A 183 -6.93 18.11 8.86
CA ILE A 183 -6.89 16.77 9.48
C ILE A 183 -5.77 15.89 8.90
N LEU A 184 -5.34 16.14 7.65
CA LEU A 184 -4.20 15.44 7.06
C LEU A 184 -2.88 16.19 7.29
N VAL A 185 -2.93 17.53 7.46
CA VAL A 185 -1.76 18.36 7.75
C VAL A 185 -1.22 18.09 9.16
N ILE A 186 -2.09 17.93 10.17
CA ILE A 186 -1.66 17.71 11.56
C ILE A 186 -0.80 16.44 11.73
N PRO A 187 -1.21 15.23 11.30
CA PRO A 187 -0.39 14.03 11.45
C PRO A 187 0.89 14.10 10.60
N VAL A 188 0.86 14.72 9.42
CA VAL A 188 2.06 14.94 8.59
C VAL A 188 3.02 15.92 9.28
N ALA A 189 2.53 16.99 9.88
CA ALA A 189 3.33 17.96 10.63
C ALA A 189 3.92 17.33 11.89
N ILE A 190 3.17 16.50 12.62
CA ILE A 190 3.67 15.76 13.78
C ILE A 190 4.74 14.75 13.36
N ALA A 191 4.53 14.00 12.27
CA ALA A 191 5.55 13.09 11.74
C ALA A 191 6.82 13.85 11.32
N GLY A 192 6.68 15.01 10.69
CA GLY A 192 7.80 15.90 10.36
C GLY A 192 8.56 16.39 11.59
N LEU A 193 7.85 16.85 12.63
CA LEU A 193 8.45 17.28 13.89
C LEU A 193 9.16 16.14 14.65
N LEU A 194 8.59 14.93 14.64
CA LEU A 194 9.23 13.77 15.24
C LEU A 194 10.50 13.37 14.49
N ALA A 195 10.46 13.39 13.15
CA ALA A 195 11.64 13.12 12.33
C ALA A 195 12.76 14.14 12.56
N THR A 196 12.44 15.44 12.65
CA THR A 196 13.45 16.46 12.95
C THR A 196 14.02 16.32 14.36
N PHE A 197 13.19 15.99 15.35
CA PHE A 197 13.65 15.74 16.71
C PHE A 197 14.60 14.53 16.79
N ILE A 198 14.28 13.44 16.08
CA ILE A 198 15.16 12.25 15.99
C ILE A 198 16.50 12.61 15.33
N LEU A 199 16.49 13.40 14.25
CA LEU A 199 17.73 13.85 13.59
C LEU A 199 18.58 14.73 14.50
N ILE A 200 17.98 15.67 15.24
CA ILE A 200 18.70 16.52 16.20
C ILE A 200 19.31 15.68 17.31
N PHE A 201 18.55 14.74 17.87
CA PHE A 201 19.05 13.85 18.91
C PHE A 201 20.23 13.00 18.42
N PHE A 202 20.15 12.47 17.19
CA PHE A 202 21.22 11.71 16.57
C PHE A 202 22.48 12.55 16.34
N ALA A 203 22.33 13.78 15.84
CA ALA A 203 23.44 14.71 15.67
C ALA A 203 24.11 15.07 17.01
N ALA A 204 23.32 15.27 18.08
CA ALA A 204 23.82 15.52 19.42
C ALA A 204 24.60 14.31 19.98
N ALA A 205 24.09 13.08 19.78
CA ALA A 205 24.77 11.87 20.21
C ALA A 205 26.13 11.68 19.51
N LEU A 206 26.18 11.94 18.20
CA LEU A 206 27.45 11.95 17.45
C LEU A 206 28.42 13.02 17.95
N ALA A 207 27.93 14.23 18.25
CA ALA A 207 28.75 15.29 18.80
C ALA A 207 29.35 14.89 20.15
N VAL A 208 28.57 14.27 21.05
CA VAL A 208 29.09 13.78 22.35
C VAL A 208 30.20 12.76 22.15
N GLN A 209 30.08 11.82 21.21
CA GLN A 209 31.14 10.84 20.92
C GLN A 209 32.42 11.50 20.38
N MET A 210 32.31 12.58 19.60
CA MET A 210 33.48 13.33 19.15
C MET A 210 34.12 14.16 20.29
N TYR A 211 33.32 14.61 21.25
CA TYR A 211 33.77 15.48 22.34
C TYR A 211 34.22 14.74 23.59
N THR A 212 33.88 13.47 23.78
CA THR A 212 34.50 12.68 24.84
C THR A 212 35.98 12.52 24.49
N PRO A 213 36.90 13.21 25.20
CA PRO A 213 38.31 13.07 24.93
C PRO A 213 38.62 11.60 25.15
N TYR A 214 39.17 10.96 24.12
CA TYR A 214 39.71 9.62 24.22
C TYR A 214 40.68 9.63 25.39
N SER A 215 40.26 9.14 26.55
CA SER A 215 41.08 9.11 27.75
C SER A 215 42.20 8.13 27.43
N TYR A 216 43.32 8.67 26.96
CA TYR A 216 44.55 7.96 26.72
C TYR A 216 44.96 7.36 28.07
N SER A 217 44.66 6.06 28.26
CA SER A 217 45.07 5.35 29.45
C SER A 217 46.59 5.19 29.33
N ASP A 218 47.30 6.05 30.03
CA ASP A 218 48.74 6.05 30.10
C ASP A 218 49.18 4.83 30.93
N SER A 219 49.27 3.66 30.27
CA SER A 219 49.85 2.46 30.86
C SER A 219 51.37 2.56 30.79
N ASN A 220 51.93 3.35 31.69
CA ASN A 220 53.36 3.43 31.93
C ASN A 220 53.76 2.22 32.79
N ASN A 221 54.22 1.14 32.15
CA ASN A 221 54.91 0.03 32.81
C ASN A 221 56.01 -0.52 31.90
N GLY A 222 57.26 -0.34 32.36
CA GLY A 222 58.27 -1.39 32.33
C GLY A 222 59.00 -1.67 31.02
N TYR A 223 60.28 -1.27 31.00
CA TYR A 223 61.32 -1.76 30.11
C TYR A 223 61.35 -3.30 29.99
N GLY A 224 61.48 -3.82 28.77
CA GLY A 224 61.87 -5.22 28.54
C GLY A 224 61.66 -5.71 27.11
N GLU A 225 62.78 -5.89 26.41
CA GLU A 225 63.00 -6.82 25.29
C GLU A 225 62.43 -6.53 23.88
N GLN A 226 63.39 -6.63 22.94
CA GLN A 226 63.22 -6.69 21.50
C GLN A 226 62.40 -7.93 21.11
N ALA A 227 61.30 -7.74 20.38
CA ALA A 227 60.74 -8.76 19.51
C ALA A 227 59.98 -8.12 18.33
N ALA A 228 59.99 -8.84 17.22
CA ALA A 228 59.65 -8.41 15.88
C ALA A 228 58.25 -7.80 15.69
N MET A 229 58.14 -6.99 14.63
CA MET A 229 56.89 -6.48 14.08
C MET A 229 55.87 -7.60 13.84
N PRO A 230 54.62 -7.47 14.34
CA PRO A 230 53.48 -8.12 13.73
C PRO A 230 52.86 -7.19 12.69
N THR A 231 52.75 -7.72 11.48
CA THR A 231 51.83 -7.27 10.43
C THR A 231 50.40 -7.14 10.97
N PRO A 232 49.60 -6.14 10.53
CA PRO A 232 48.20 -6.04 10.91
C PRO A 232 47.41 -7.25 10.37
N PRO A 233 46.54 -7.90 11.18
CA PRO A 233 45.65 -8.91 10.69
C PRO A 233 44.46 -8.22 10.00
N PHE A 234 44.48 -8.17 8.67
CA PHE A 234 43.23 -8.33 7.93
C PHE A 234 42.90 -9.81 7.99
N GLY A 235 42.35 -10.21 9.14
CA GLY A 235 41.76 -11.52 9.34
C GLY A 235 40.31 -11.43 8.90
N ASP A 236 40.09 -11.56 7.59
CA ASP A 236 38.83 -12.06 7.09
C ASP A 236 38.63 -13.41 7.81
N GLY A 237 37.46 -13.64 8.40
CA GLY A 237 37.17 -14.73 9.34
C GLY A 237 37.26 -16.16 8.78
N ALA A 238 38.19 -16.44 7.87
CA ALA A 238 38.57 -17.76 7.45
C ALA A 238 39.26 -18.48 8.63
N ASP A 239 38.55 -19.43 9.23
CA ASP A 239 39.12 -20.41 10.14
C ASP A 239 40.41 -20.98 9.52
N SER A 240 41.55 -20.92 10.22
CA SER A 240 42.85 -21.42 9.74
C SER A 240 42.83 -22.86 9.18
N LYS A 241 41.78 -23.63 9.49
CA LYS A 241 41.52 -24.95 8.92
C LYS A 241 41.02 -24.89 7.46
N THR A 242 40.23 -23.90 7.05
CA THR A 242 39.73 -23.79 5.66
C THR A 242 40.87 -23.49 4.69
N THR A 243 41.80 -22.62 5.07
CA THR A 243 42.96 -22.26 4.23
C THR A 243 43.89 -23.45 3.97
N GLN A 244 44.04 -24.35 4.96
CA GLN A 244 44.83 -25.58 4.78
C GLN A 244 44.15 -26.57 3.83
N CYS A 245 42.82 -26.71 3.89
CA CYS A 245 42.07 -27.62 3.02
C CYS A 245 41.98 -27.11 1.58
N GLU A 246 42.02 -25.80 1.35
CA GLU A 246 41.96 -25.24 0.00
C GLU A 246 43.23 -25.54 -0.80
N SER A 247 44.39 -25.54 -0.12
CA SER A 247 45.69 -25.81 -0.75
C SER A 247 45.87 -27.22 -1.31
N ASP A 248 45.09 -28.21 -0.84
CA ASP A 248 45.14 -29.61 -1.30
C ASP A 248 43.87 -30.06 -2.05
N ALA A 249 43.01 -29.10 -2.40
CA ALA A 249 41.75 -29.37 -3.04
C ALA A 249 41.93 -29.81 -4.50
N ASN A 250 41.32 -30.94 -4.87
CA ASN A 250 41.24 -31.38 -6.27
C ASN A 250 39.91 -30.92 -6.88
N LEU A 251 39.98 -30.37 -8.09
CA LEU A 251 38.80 -30.04 -8.89
C LEU A 251 38.16 -31.35 -9.37
N LEU A 252 36.92 -31.60 -8.96
CA LEU A 252 36.14 -32.76 -9.39
C LEU A 252 35.42 -32.48 -10.71
N GLU A 253 34.70 -31.37 -10.76
CA GLU A 253 33.87 -31.01 -11.91
C GLU A 253 33.78 -29.48 -12.03
N GLU A 254 33.78 -28.99 -13.26
CA GLU A 254 33.55 -27.59 -13.59
C GLU A 254 32.32 -27.51 -14.50
N VAL A 255 31.27 -26.83 -14.03
CA VAL A 255 30.00 -26.68 -14.76
C VAL A 255 29.83 -25.21 -15.17
N PRO A 256 29.76 -24.89 -16.47
CA PRO A 256 29.50 -23.52 -16.91
C PRO A 256 28.07 -23.12 -16.53
N ILE A 257 27.92 -21.93 -15.96
CA ILE A 257 26.62 -21.34 -15.65
C ILE A 257 26.29 -20.41 -16.82
N ALA A 258 25.16 -20.66 -17.47
CA ALA A 258 24.70 -19.86 -18.60
C ALA A 258 23.32 -19.24 -18.32
N ASP A 259 23.06 -18.06 -18.89
CA ASP A 259 21.75 -17.44 -18.85
C ASP A 259 20.74 -18.13 -19.79
N ALA A 260 19.50 -17.64 -19.82
CA ALA A 260 18.44 -18.18 -20.68
C ALA A 260 18.77 -18.12 -22.19
N ASN A 261 19.74 -17.31 -22.59
CA ASN A 261 20.20 -17.19 -23.97
C ASN A 261 21.47 -18.03 -24.23
N SER A 262 21.81 -18.96 -23.32
CA SER A 262 23.02 -19.79 -23.38
C SER A 262 24.33 -19.02 -23.33
N ARG A 263 24.32 -17.76 -22.88
CA ARG A 263 25.55 -16.97 -22.67
C ARG A 263 26.15 -17.37 -21.32
N ARG A 264 27.44 -17.73 -21.31
CA ARG A 264 28.17 -18.07 -20.07
C ARG A 264 28.28 -16.82 -19.19
N ILE A 265 27.71 -16.88 -17.99
CA ILE A 265 27.69 -15.81 -16.99
C ILE A 265 28.52 -16.17 -15.75
N GLY A 266 28.95 -17.42 -15.65
CA GLY A 266 29.75 -17.88 -14.53
C GLY A 266 30.19 -19.32 -14.67
N THR A 267 30.76 -19.83 -13.59
CA THR A 267 31.28 -21.19 -13.50
C THR A 267 31.10 -21.70 -12.08
N LEU A 268 30.53 -22.90 -11.94
CA LEU A 268 30.47 -23.64 -10.70
C LEU A 268 31.61 -24.67 -10.69
N ARG A 269 32.40 -24.70 -9.63
CA ARG A 269 33.47 -25.68 -9.41
C ARG A 269 33.14 -26.52 -8.19
N LEU A 270 33.23 -27.83 -8.34
CA LEU A 270 33.16 -28.79 -7.24
C LEU A 270 34.58 -29.19 -6.85
N MET A 271 34.91 -29.03 -5.58
CA MET A 271 36.25 -29.30 -5.04
C MET A 271 36.18 -30.36 -3.95
N LYS A 272 37.22 -31.19 -3.83
CA LYS A 272 37.37 -32.18 -2.76
C LYS A 272 38.81 -32.19 -2.23
N SER A 273 38.96 -32.02 -0.92
CA SER A 273 40.23 -32.21 -0.23
C SER A 273 40.32 -33.64 0.29
N ASN A 274 41.35 -34.37 -0.15
CA ASN A 274 41.59 -35.72 0.35
C ASN A 274 42.15 -35.69 1.77
N ARG A 275 42.87 -34.64 2.15
CA ARG A 275 43.41 -34.48 3.50
C ARG A 275 42.33 -34.17 4.52
N CYS A 276 41.41 -33.27 4.17
CA CYS A 276 40.32 -32.86 5.05
C CYS A 276 39.10 -33.76 4.95
N GLN A 277 39.03 -34.63 3.94
CA GLN A 277 37.90 -35.53 3.69
C GLN A 277 36.58 -34.78 3.49
N THR A 278 36.65 -33.56 2.97
CA THR A 278 35.52 -32.65 2.73
C THR A 278 35.40 -32.33 1.24
N ALA A 279 34.17 -32.11 0.78
CA ALA A 279 33.87 -31.58 -0.53
C ALA A 279 33.04 -30.31 -0.40
N TRP A 280 33.30 -29.33 -1.26
CA TRP A 280 32.57 -28.06 -1.30
C TRP A 280 32.41 -27.58 -2.75
N ALA A 281 31.53 -26.61 -2.94
CA ALA A 281 31.31 -25.97 -4.23
C ALA A 281 31.71 -24.49 -4.15
N THR A 282 32.37 -23.98 -5.18
CA THR A 282 32.62 -22.54 -5.36
C THR A 282 31.96 -22.10 -6.66
N ALA A 283 31.35 -20.91 -6.66
CA ALA A 283 30.77 -20.33 -7.86
C ALA A 283 31.45 -18.99 -8.14
N SER A 284 31.81 -18.75 -9.40
CA SER A 284 32.36 -17.48 -9.87
C SER A 284 31.47 -16.93 -10.96
N PHE A 285 31.15 -15.64 -10.89
CA PHE A 285 30.27 -14.95 -11.83
C PHE A 285 30.99 -13.80 -12.49
N GLN A 286 30.75 -13.60 -13.79
CA GLN A 286 31.34 -12.52 -14.58
C GLN A 286 30.51 -11.23 -14.51
N GLU A 287 29.26 -11.32 -14.05
CA GLU A 287 28.34 -10.20 -13.92
C GLU A 287 27.80 -10.14 -12.49
N ARG A 288 27.43 -8.94 -12.04
CA ARG A 288 26.94 -8.68 -10.68
C ARG A 288 25.60 -9.39 -10.45
N LEU A 289 25.52 -10.23 -9.41
CA LEU A 289 24.34 -11.04 -9.11
C LEU A 289 23.51 -10.48 -7.95
N VAL A 290 22.19 -10.75 -8.01
CA VAL A 290 21.21 -10.27 -7.00
C VAL A 290 21.00 -11.30 -5.88
N SER A 291 21.05 -12.61 -6.17
CA SER A 291 20.93 -13.69 -5.17
C SER A 291 21.34 -15.05 -5.75
N VAL A 292 21.77 -16.02 -4.91
CA VAL A 292 22.02 -17.41 -5.34
C VAL A 292 21.39 -18.38 -4.34
N THR A 293 20.42 -19.19 -4.79
CA THR A 293 19.72 -20.13 -3.90
C THR A 293 20.20 -21.57 -4.11
N VAL A 294 20.81 -22.18 -3.09
CA VAL A 294 21.16 -23.61 -3.17
C VAL A 294 19.96 -24.44 -2.74
N VAL A 295 19.16 -24.86 -3.72
CA VAL A 295 17.86 -25.47 -3.45
C VAL A 295 17.97 -26.87 -2.85
N LYS A 296 18.94 -27.70 -3.28
CA LYS A 296 18.98 -29.08 -2.79
C LYS A 296 20.33 -29.77 -2.96
N VAL A 297 20.90 -30.22 -1.84
CA VAL A 297 21.98 -31.22 -1.86
C VAL A 297 21.46 -32.51 -1.26
N VAL A 298 21.55 -33.59 -2.03
CA VAL A 298 21.07 -34.91 -1.60
C VAL A 298 22.25 -35.70 -1.08
N ARG A 299 22.22 -36.00 0.21
CA ARG A 299 23.22 -36.90 0.80
C ARG A 299 22.89 -38.34 0.40
N PRO A 300 23.89 -39.15 0.02
CA PRO A 300 23.68 -40.46 -0.59
C PRO A 300 23.13 -41.48 0.40
N HIS A 301 23.53 -41.36 1.67
CA HIS A 301 23.32 -42.39 2.66
C HIS A 301 21.95 -42.31 3.35
N ASP A 302 21.28 -41.15 3.29
CA ASP A 302 19.99 -40.91 3.96
C ASP A 302 18.90 -40.31 3.05
N ALA A 303 19.23 -40.00 1.78
CA ALA A 303 18.36 -39.33 0.81
C ALA A 303 17.71 -38.04 1.32
N ARG A 304 18.23 -37.44 2.40
CA ARG A 304 17.67 -36.21 2.96
C ARG A 304 18.16 -35.02 2.14
N ALA A 305 17.20 -34.25 1.66
CA ALA A 305 17.44 -32.96 1.03
C ALA A 305 17.81 -31.94 2.12
N VAL A 306 19.00 -31.34 2.00
CA VAL A 306 19.35 -30.14 2.75
C VAL A 306 19.21 -28.96 1.79
N SER A 307 18.34 -28.02 2.13
CA SER A 307 18.12 -26.78 1.37
C SER A 307 18.56 -25.59 2.21
N ASN A 308 19.49 -24.79 1.69
CA ASN A 308 19.91 -23.54 2.33
C ASN A 308 19.81 -22.40 1.31
N THR A 309 19.13 -21.32 1.70
CA THR A 309 19.02 -20.11 0.88
C THR A 309 20.04 -19.09 1.35
N PHE A 310 20.93 -18.65 0.46
CA PHE A 310 21.93 -17.63 0.75
C PHE A 310 21.59 -16.36 -0.05
N ASN A 311 21.32 -15.26 0.65
CA ASN A 311 21.11 -13.96 0.01
C ASN A 311 22.46 -13.24 -0.05
N LEU A 312 23.20 -13.48 -1.13
CA LEU A 312 24.51 -12.90 -1.33
C LEU A 312 24.36 -11.67 -2.22
N GLY A 313 24.51 -10.47 -1.64
CA GLY A 313 24.66 -9.23 -2.39
C GLY A 313 26.08 -9.11 -2.92
N VAL A 314 26.43 -9.94 -3.92
CA VAL A 314 27.82 -10.14 -4.37
C VAL A 314 28.24 -9.02 -5.34
N GLU A 315 29.33 -8.32 -5.03
CA GLU A 315 29.95 -7.37 -5.98
C GLU A 315 30.72 -8.11 -7.09
N GLU A 316 30.82 -7.50 -8.26
CA GLU A 316 31.49 -8.06 -9.43
C GLU A 316 32.95 -8.42 -9.13
N GLY A 317 33.35 -9.68 -9.42
CA GLY A 317 34.72 -10.16 -9.18
C GLY A 317 35.04 -10.64 -7.76
N SER A 318 34.05 -10.72 -6.85
CA SER A 318 34.26 -11.26 -5.50
C SER A 318 34.12 -12.80 -5.44
N TYR A 319 34.94 -13.41 -4.57
CA TYR A 319 34.87 -14.82 -4.22
C TYR A 319 34.23 -14.91 -2.84
N GLU A 320 32.98 -15.38 -2.74
CA GLU A 320 32.39 -15.75 -1.45
C GLU A 320 32.37 -17.27 -1.32
N SER A 321 33.01 -17.76 -0.26
CA SER A 321 32.89 -19.15 0.12
C SER A 321 31.51 -19.37 0.76
N LEU A 322 30.78 -20.39 0.32
CA LEU A 322 29.50 -20.80 0.91
C LEU A 322 29.66 -21.33 2.37
N THR A 323 30.84 -21.16 2.98
CA THR A 323 31.22 -21.66 4.30
C THR A 323 31.24 -20.62 5.42
N ASP A 324 31.17 -19.31 5.12
CA ASP A 324 31.47 -18.26 6.10
C ASP A 324 30.31 -17.88 7.04
N HIS A 325 29.24 -18.68 7.06
CA HIS A 325 28.25 -18.62 8.13
C HIS A 325 28.49 -19.72 9.17
N PRO A 326 28.51 -19.40 10.49
CA PRO A 326 28.90 -20.33 11.56
C PRO A 326 27.97 -21.54 11.76
N SER A 327 26.94 -21.69 10.93
CA SER A 327 26.02 -22.84 10.91
C SER A 327 25.81 -23.45 9.52
N GLY A 328 26.72 -23.20 8.56
CA GLY A 328 26.45 -23.45 7.14
C GLY A 328 27.53 -24.18 6.34
N MET A 329 28.42 -24.99 6.94
CA MET A 329 29.17 -25.95 6.13
C MET A 329 28.19 -26.91 5.48
N LEU A 330 28.04 -26.81 4.16
CA LEU A 330 27.33 -27.82 3.40
C LEU A 330 28.27 -29.02 3.26
N ASP A 331 28.37 -29.80 4.34
CA ASP A 331 29.21 -30.99 4.45
C ASP A 331 28.65 -32.09 3.52
N VAL A 332 29.14 -32.07 2.29
CA VAL A 332 28.84 -33.12 1.31
C VAL A 332 29.74 -34.30 1.65
N ASN A 333 29.27 -35.13 2.57
CA ASN A 333 29.92 -36.37 3.00
C ASN A 333 30.34 -37.24 1.80
N LYS A 334 31.32 -38.13 2.02
CA LYS A 334 32.30 -38.75 1.10
C LYS A 334 31.83 -39.29 -0.26
N ASP A 335 30.53 -39.43 -0.52
CA ASP A 335 29.97 -40.17 -1.66
C ASP A 335 28.84 -39.43 -2.42
N CYS A 336 28.89 -38.10 -2.57
CA CYS A 336 27.83 -37.29 -3.21
C CYS A 336 27.20 -37.93 -4.46
N ALA A 337 25.86 -38.07 -4.49
CA ALA A 337 25.15 -38.73 -5.60
C ALA A 337 24.60 -37.74 -6.64
N GLN A 338 24.11 -36.57 -6.20
CA GLN A 338 23.54 -35.54 -7.07
C GLN A 338 23.38 -34.22 -6.31
N ALA A 339 23.78 -33.10 -6.91
CA ALA A 339 23.50 -31.76 -6.41
C ALA A 339 22.59 -31.01 -7.40
N GLU A 340 21.52 -30.40 -6.89
CA GLU A 340 20.61 -29.56 -7.65
C GLU A 340 20.69 -28.13 -7.11
N ILE A 341 21.25 -27.24 -7.91
CA ILE A 341 21.51 -25.84 -7.54
C ILE A 341 20.60 -24.98 -8.42
N THR A 342 19.80 -24.10 -7.80
CA THR A 342 18.91 -23.19 -8.56
C THR A 342 19.37 -21.75 -8.38
N ILE A 343 20.05 -21.23 -9.39
CA ILE A 343 20.58 -19.87 -9.36
C ILE A 343 19.50 -18.91 -9.85
N THR A 344 19.10 -17.94 -9.04
CA THR A 344 18.04 -16.97 -9.38
C THR A 344 18.63 -15.60 -9.69
N LEU A 345 18.47 -15.16 -10.94
CA LEU A 345 19.01 -13.92 -11.50
C LEU A 345 17.85 -12.95 -11.76
N GLY A 346 17.53 -12.10 -10.78
CA GLY A 346 16.34 -11.25 -10.87
C GLY A 346 15.05 -12.09 -10.85
N GLU A 347 14.21 -11.98 -11.89
CA GLU A 347 12.97 -12.76 -12.02
C GLU A 347 13.17 -14.15 -12.66
N LYS A 348 14.40 -14.51 -13.05
CA LYS A 348 14.68 -15.75 -13.79
C LYS A 348 15.44 -16.75 -12.92
N SER A 349 15.07 -18.02 -12.97
CA SER A 349 15.79 -19.11 -12.29
C SER A 349 16.43 -20.06 -13.30
N VAL A 350 17.65 -20.52 -12.99
CA VAL A 350 18.39 -21.52 -13.77
C VAL A 350 18.68 -22.71 -12.86
N GLU A 351 18.23 -23.89 -13.25
CA GLU A 351 18.48 -25.13 -12.53
C GLU A 351 19.70 -25.85 -13.10
N VAL A 352 20.70 -26.08 -12.27
CA VAL A 352 21.90 -26.85 -12.59
C VAL A 352 21.84 -28.16 -11.82
N LYS A 353 21.68 -29.27 -12.53
CA LYS A 353 21.80 -30.62 -11.97
C LYS A 353 23.17 -31.17 -12.33
N THR A 354 23.99 -31.45 -11.33
CA THR A 354 25.29 -32.11 -11.51
C THR A 354 25.28 -33.47 -10.80
N LYS A 355 25.98 -34.42 -11.39
CA LYS A 355 26.03 -35.81 -10.94
C LYS A 355 27.48 -36.17 -10.67
N CYS A 356 27.88 -36.10 -9.41
CA CYS A 356 29.23 -36.47 -9.01
C CYS A 356 29.44 -37.97 -9.30
N ARG A 357 30.44 -38.31 -10.12
CA ARG A 357 30.89 -39.69 -10.26
C ARG A 357 31.77 -40.03 -9.06
N GLY A 358 31.37 -41.06 -8.31
CA GLY A 358 32.18 -41.71 -7.28
C GLY A 358 33.37 -42.44 -7.89
#